data_AF-A0A852WPY9-F1
#
_entry.id   AF-A0A852WPY9-F1
#
_cell.length_a   1.000
_cell.length_b   1.000
_cell.length_c   1.000
_cell.angle_alpha   90.00
_cell.angle_beta   90.00
_cell.angle_gamma   90.00
#
_symmetry.space_group_name_H-M   'P 1'
#
loop_
_entity.id
_entity.type
_entity.pdbx_description
1 polymer ?
#
loop_
_entity_poly.entity_id
_entity_poly.type
_entity_poly.pdbx_seq_one_letter_code
_entity_poly.pdbx_strand_id
1 'polypeptide(L)'
;MSRRPSRSRAGSGAGVRGLYVEIVVRADLDEVWRLTQDPELHPRWDLRFSAITPESPLLDGTTRFTYERALGVHTIRGTGVSLGERTHADGGATSALRFDTDDPWSPLRDGRGYWRYIPTAEGVRFITGYDYEPGFGRLADLVIRPFVRWMTAWSFDRLRIWAETGVEPERWPVASVIMFWRGDRPRARRCRTAPPPRGAFAFVPDSLAALEQP
;
A
#
# COMPACT_ATOMS: atom_id res chain seq x y z
N MET A 1 7.25 -10.57 39.32
CA MET A 1 6.15 -10.46 38.33
C MET A 1 6.77 -10.55 36.94
N SER A 2 6.76 -11.74 36.36
CA SER A 2 7.44 -12.06 35.09
C SER A 2 6.45 -11.94 33.94
N ARG A 3 6.69 -11.03 32.98
CA ARG A 3 5.88 -10.89 31.76
C ARG A 3 6.23 -12.05 30.82
N ARG A 4 5.25 -12.91 30.53
CA ARG A 4 5.38 -13.98 29.55
C ARG A 4 5.50 -13.39 28.14
N PRO A 5 6.42 -13.89 27.28
CA PRO A 5 6.45 -13.51 25.87
C PRO A 5 5.22 -14.07 25.16
N SER A 6 4.54 -13.22 24.38
CA SER A 6 3.40 -13.64 23.57
C SER A 6 3.89 -14.59 22.48
N ARG A 7 3.34 -15.81 22.44
CA ARG A 7 3.65 -16.81 21.42
C ARG A 7 2.95 -16.40 20.12
N SER A 8 3.74 -16.15 19.07
CA SER A 8 3.26 -16.06 17.70
C SER A 8 2.55 -17.37 17.33
N ARG A 9 1.24 -17.30 17.09
CA ARG A 9 0.49 -18.39 16.50
C ARG A 9 0.64 -18.26 14.99
N ALA A 10 1.51 -19.09 14.41
CA ALA A 10 1.43 -19.43 13.00
C ALA A 10 0.04 -20.01 12.72
N GLY A 11 -0.84 -19.20 12.15
CA GLY A 11 -2.18 -19.58 11.72
C GLY A 11 -2.14 -20.08 10.27
N SER A 12 -2.32 -21.38 10.11
CA SER A 12 -2.52 -22.06 8.83
C SER A 12 -3.92 -21.79 8.23
N GLY A 13 -3.95 -21.50 6.93
CA GLY A 13 -4.92 -22.06 5.97
C GLY A 13 -6.43 -21.90 6.23
N ALA A 14 -6.95 -20.67 6.18
CA ALA A 14 -8.34 -20.40 5.77
C ALA A 14 -8.43 -18.96 5.21
N GLY A 15 -8.49 -18.85 3.88
CA GLY A 15 -8.72 -17.63 3.09
C GLY A 15 -8.57 -16.28 3.80
N VAL A 16 -7.33 -15.85 4.01
CA VAL A 16 -7.01 -14.50 4.49
C VAL A 16 -7.64 -13.51 3.51
N ARG A 17 -8.63 -12.71 3.94
CA ARG A 17 -9.26 -11.65 3.14
C ARG A 17 -8.31 -10.46 2.99
N GLY A 18 -7.09 -10.72 2.54
CA GLY A 18 -6.15 -9.68 2.16
C GLY A 18 -6.78 -8.77 1.10
N LEU A 19 -6.39 -7.51 1.16
CA LEU A 19 -6.71 -6.52 0.14
C LEU A 19 -5.80 -6.75 -1.06
N TYR A 20 -6.40 -6.72 -2.25
CA TYR A 20 -5.71 -6.84 -3.52
C TYR A 20 -6.14 -5.70 -4.43
N VAL A 21 -5.18 -5.01 -5.02
CA VAL A 21 -5.40 -3.99 -6.05
C VAL A 21 -4.30 -4.12 -7.09
N GLU A 22 -4.69 -4.10 -8.35
CA GLU A 22 -3.81 -4.18 -9.51
C GLU A 22 -4.24 -3.17 -10.58
N ILE A 23 -3.26 -2.52 -11.20
CA ILE A 23 -3.46 -1.66 -12.37
C ILE A 23 -2.25 -1.78 -13.31
N VAL A 24 -2.46 -1.60 -14.61
CA VAL A 24 -1.38 -1.39 -15.58
C VAL A 24 -1.14 0.11 -15.71
N VAL A 25 0.11 0.53 -15.58
CA VAL A 25 0.56 1.91 -15.74
C VAL A 25 1.44 2.00 -16.97
N ARG A 26 1.04 2.79 -17.97
CA ARG A 26 1.80 3.00 -19.22
C ARG A 26 2.96 3.98 -19.02
N ALA A 27 3.87 3.61 -18.12
CA ALA A 27 5.11 4.28 -17.84
C ALA A 27 6.22 3.24 -17.68
N ASP A 28 7.46 3.69 -17.69
CA ASP A 28 8.64 2.89 -17.39
C ASP A 28 8.74 2.50 -15.91
N LEU A 29 9.40 1.38 -15.65
CA LEU A 29 9.56 0.83 -14.30
C LEU A 29 10.21 1.83 -13.35
N ASP A 30 11.21 2.58 -13.84
CA ASP A 30 11.95 3.53 -13.03
C ASP A 30 11.08 4.69 -12.56
N GLU A 31 10.16 5.17 -13.41
CA GLU A 31 9.24 6.24 -13.03
C GLU A 31 8.20 5.74 -12.03
N VAL A 32 7.59 4.57 -12.28
CA VAL A 32 6.64 3.99 -11.34
C VAL A 32 7.32 3.72 -10.00
N TRP A 33 8.54 3.20 -10.00
CA TRP A 33 9.33 3.00 -8.78
C TRP A 33 9.62 4.31 -8.05
N ARG A 34 10.05 5.35 -8.77
CA ARG A 34 10.35 6.67 -8.18
C ARG A 34 9.11 7.26 -7.50
N LEU A 35 7.98 7.34 -8.21
CA LEU A 35 6.73 7.91 -7.69
C LEU A 35 6.16 7.15 -6.48
N THR A 36 6.50 5.87 -6.36
CA THR A 36 6.00 5.01 -5.29
C THR A 36 6.96 4.91 -4.12
N GLN A 37 8.28 4.90 -4.32
CA GLN A 37 9.25 4.74 -3.24
C GLN A 37 9.79 6.07 -2.68
N ASP A 38 9.66 7.18 -3.40
CA ASP A 38 10.09 8.49 -2.92
C ASP A 38 9.09 9.01 -1.87
N PRO A 39 9.51 9.24 -0.61
CA PRO A 39 8.63 9.65 0.48
C PRO A 39 8.04 11.05 0.31
N GLU A 40 8.62 11.91 -0.53
CA GLU A 40 8.06 13.23 -0.86
C GLU A 40 6.96 13.13 -1.92
N LEU A 41 7.02 12.12 -2.79
CA LEU A 41 6.08 11.93 -3.90
C LEU A 41 4.92 11.01 -3.53
N HIS A 42 5.17 9.99 -2.71
CA HIS A 42 4.19 8.96 -2.37
C HIS A 42 2.92 9.55 -1.72
N PRO A 43 2.99 10.41 -0.68
CA PRO A 43 1.78 10.97 -0.06
C PRO A 43 0.93 11.82 -1.00
N ARG A 44 1.49 12.32 -2.12
CA ARG A 44 0.76 13.18 -3.06
C ARG A 44 -0.38 12.43 -3.74
N TRP A 45 -0.20 11.15 -4.08
CA TRP A 45 -1.19 10.34 -4.79
C TRP A 45 -1.92 9.34 -3.88
N ASP A 46 -1.26 8.83 -2.85
CA ASP A 46 -1.80 7.78 -1.97
C ASP A 46 -2.62 8.36 -0.84
N LEU A 47 -3.93 8.11 -0.87
CA LEU A 47 -4.84 8.61 0.15
C LEU A 47 -4.60 7.98 1.51
N ARG A 48 -3.86 6.88 1.61
CA ARG A 48 -3.60 6.20 2.89
C ARG A 48 -2.67 7.01 3.81
N PHE A 49 -1.83 7.85 3.23
CA PHE A 49 -0.80 8.62 3.93
C PHE A 49 -0.97 10.13 3.69
N SER A 50 -0.50 10.93 4.62
CA SER A 50 -0.38 12.39 4.51
C SER A 50 1.07 12.84 4.59
N ALA A 51 1.92 12.08 5.27
CA ALA A 51 3.37 12.22 5.26
C ALA A 51 4.03 10.87 5.51
N ILE A 52 5.24 10.69 4.98
CA ILE A 52 6.12 9.55 5.26
C ILE A 52 7.50 10.15 5.53
N THR A 53 8.08 9.84 6.68
CA THR A 53 9.40 10.32 7.07
C THR A 53 10.32 9.10 7.21
N PRO A 54 11.25 8.88 6.27
CA PRO A 54 12.20 7.78 6.36
C PRO A 54 13.21 8.05 7.47
N GLU A 55 13.62 6.99 8.15
CA GLU A 55 14.81 6.96 8.98
C GLU A 55 16.03 6.53 8.14
N SER A 56 17.21 6.58 8.75
CA SER A 56 18.43 6.06 8.11
C SER A 56 18.27 4.58 7.77
N PRO A 57 18.63 4.15 6.54
CA PRO A 57 18.61 2.74 6.18
C PRO A 57 19.50 1.90 7.11
N LEU A 58 19.04 0.68 7.39
CA LEU A 58 19.78 -0.34 8.12
C LEU A 58 20.79 -1.04 7.20
N LEU A 59 21.74 -1.76 7.81
CA LEU A 59 22.81 -2.46 7.08
C LEU A 59 22.29 -3.57 6.15
N ASP A 60 21.10 -4.11 6.43
CA ASP A 60 20.42 -5.14 5.64
C ASP A 60 19.59 -4.56 4.48
N GLY A 61 19.63 -3.23 4.29
CA GLY A 61 18.88 -2.53 3.25
C GLY A 61 17.43 -2.24 3.61
N THR A 62 16.98 -2.60 4.81
CA THR A 62 15.66 -2.20 5.31
C THR A 62 15.65 -0.73 5.71
N THR A 63 14.51 -0.06 5.54
CA THR A 63 14.33 1.33 5.94
C THR A 63 13.17 1.42 6.91
N ARG A 64 13.45 1.87 8.14
CA ARG A 64 12.41 2.28 9.08
C ARG A 64 11.83 3.62 8.65
N PHE A 65 10.56 3.83 8.92
CA PHE A 65 9.89 5.10 8.65
C PHE A 65 8.77 5.34 9.66
N THR A 66 8.45 6.61 9.84
CA THR A 66 7.19 7.02 10.47
C THR A 66 6.23 7.49 9.38
N TYR A 67 4.94 7.30 9.60
CA TYR A 67 3.91 7.79 8.70
C TYR A 67 2.83 8.54 9.46
N GLU A 68 2.22 9.49 8.76
CA GLU A 68 1.07 10.23 9.26
C GLU A 68 -0.13 10.05 8.35
N ARG A 69 -1.32 10.10 8.93
CA ARG A 69 -2.59 10.24 8.20
C ARG A 69 -3.47 11.27 8.87
N ALA A 70 -3.61 12.43 8.22
CA ALA A 70 -4.51 13.49 8.65
C ALA A 70 -5.97 13.14 8.37
N LEU A 71 -6.82 13.26 9.38
CA LEU A 71 -8.28 13.13 9.33
C LEU A 71 -9.00 14.49 9.43
N GLY A 72 -8.24 15.59 9.41
CA GLY A 72 -8.74 16.96 9.60
C GLY A 72 -8.76 17.40 11.06
N VAL A 73 -9.34 16.61 11.96
CA VAL A 73 -9.41 16.91 13.42
C VAL A 73 -8.41 16.12 14.26
N HIS A 74 -7.82 15.07 13.68
CA HIS A 74 -6.85 14.20 14.31
C HIS A 74 -5.83 13.74 13.27
N THR A 75 -4.61 13.46 13.71
CA THR A 75 -3.56 12.90 12.85
C THR A 75 -3.13 11.57 13.44
N ILE A 76 -3.47 10.49 12.73
CA ILE A 76 -2.97 9.15 13.06
C ILE A 76 -1.48 9.12 12.76
N ARG A 77 -0.69 8.60 13.71
CA ARG A 77 0.75 8.37 13.54
C ARG A 77 1.06 6.89 13.71
N GLY A 78 1.95 6.38 12.88
CA GLY A 78 2.43 5.02 13.01
C GLY A 78 3.87 4.88 12.53
N THR A 79 4.39 3.67 12.71
CA THR A 79 5.73 3.27 12.32
C THR A 79 5.65 2.17 11.27
N GLY A 80 6.71 2.02 10.50
CA GLY A 80 6.82 0.95 9.54
C GLY A 80 8.25 0.64 9.18
N VAL A 81 8.43 -0.53 8.57
CA VAL A 81 9.68 -0.99 7.98
C VAL A 81 9.37 -1.39 6.55
N SER A 82 10.19 -0.94 5.60
CA SER A 82 10.11 -1.36 4.20
C SER A 82 11.44 -1.92 3.71
N LEU A 83 11.36 -2.76 2.69
CA LEU A 83 12.51 -3.29 1.97
C LEU A 83 12.18 -3.33 0.48
N GLY A 84 12.87 -2.47 -0.28
CA GLY A 84 12.76 -2.40 -1.73
C GLY A 84 13.80 -3.27 -2.41
N GLU A 85 13.37 -4.11 -3.35
CA GLU A 85 14.22 -5.00 -4.15
C GLU A 85 13.99 -4.71 -5.64
N ARG A 86 15.01 -4.15 -6.31
CA ARG A 86 14.91 -3.70 -7.71
C ARG A 86 15.37 -4.70 -8.76
N THR A 87 15.78 -5.90 -8.34
CA THR A 87 16.41 -6.87 -9.26
C THR A 87 15.75 -8.23 -9.13
N HIS A 88 14.63 -8.42 -9.84
CA HIS A 88 14.02 -9.74 -10.03
C HIS A 88 14.46 -10.36 -11.36
N ALA A 89 14.43 -11.69 -11.44
CA ALA A 89 14.78 -12.43 -12.66
C ALA A 89 13.88 -12.09 -13.86
N ASP A 90 12.67 -11.60 -13.61
CA ASP A 90 11.74 -11.12 -14.65
C ASP A 90 11.89 -9.61 -14.98
N GLY A 91 12.97 -8.98 -14.51
CA GLY A 91 13.25 -7.56 -14.70
C GLY A 91 12.37 -6.64 -13.86
N GLY A 92 11.52 -7.18 -12.98
CA GLY A 92 10.65 -6.41 -12.11
C GLY A 92 11.28 -6.02 -10.77
N ALA A 93 10.43 -5.44 -9.91
CA ALA A 93 10.81 -5.02 -8.56
C ALA A 93 9.74 -5.43 -7.52
N THR A 94 10.12 -5.47 -6.25
CA THR A 94 9.21 -5.63 -5.11
C THR A 94 9.52 -4.60 -4.03
N SER A 95 8.51 -4.22 -3.26
CA SER A 95 8.70 -3.48 -2.02
C SER A 95 7.86 -4.15 -0.95
N ALA A 96 8.51 -4.84 -0.02
CA ALA A 96 7.87 -5.43 1.14
C ALA A 96 7.71 -4.35 2.21
N LEU A 97 6.61 -4.36 2.95
CA LEU A 97 6.40 -3.42 4.03
C LEU A 97 5.59 -4.01 5.18
N ARG A 98 5.95 -3.62 6.40
CA ARG A 98 5.15 -3.80 7.61
C ARG A 98 4.92 -2.45 8.26
N PHE A 99 3.79 -2.31 8.91
CA PHE A 99 3.42 -1.09 9.61
C PHE A 99 2.61 -1.43 10.86
N ASP A 100 2.68 -0.55 11.84
CA ASP A 100 1.84 -0.62 13.03
C ASP A 100 1.49 0.79 13.53
N THR A 101 0.52 0.86 14.44
CA THR A 101 0.16 2.09 15.16
C THR A 101 -0.63 1.76 16.43
N ASP A 102 -0.25 2.42 17.51
CA ASP A 102 -0.99 2.42 18.78
C ASP A 102 -2.12 3.46 18.81
N ASP A 103 -2.29 4.29 17.77
CA ASP A 103 -3.27 5.37 17.76
C ASP A 103 -4.72 4.85 17.85
N PRO A 104 -5.50 5.19 18.89
CA PRO A 104 -6.87 4.70 19.08
C PRO A 104 -7.82 5.02 17.93
N TRP A 105 -7.52 6.01 17.07
CA TRP A 105 -8.33 6.39 15.92
C TRP A 105 -7.96 5.66 14.65
N SER A 106 -6.94 4.80 14.68
CA SER A 106 -6.56 4.02 13.51
C SER A 106 -7.48 2.82 13.30
N PRO A 107 -8.13 2.70 12.12
CA PRO A 107 -8.88 1.51 11.75
C PRO A 107 -7.96 0.34 11.33
N LEU A 108 -6.68 0.61 11.02
CA LEU A 108 -5.67 -0.36 10.59
C LEU A 108 -4.57 -0.43 11.66
N ARG A 109 -4.38 -1.58 12.30
CA ARG A 109 -3.26 -1.85 13.25
C ARG A 109 -2.14 -2.59 12.53
N ASP A 110 -1.40 -3.45 13.22
CA ASP A 110 -0.37 -4.34 12.65
C ASP A 110 -0.82 -4.85 11.29
N GLY A 111 -0.03 -4.47 10.29
CA GLY A 111 -0.31 -4.75 8.92
C GLY A 111 0.96 -5.10 8.18
N ARG A 112 0.78 -5.91 7.15
CA ARG A 112 1.86 -6.33 6.27
C ARG A 112 1.38 -6.36 4.84
N GLY A 113 2.25 -5.95 3.94
CA GLY A 113 1.93 -5.86 2.53
C GLY A 113 3.14 -5.90 1.66
N TYR A 114 2.88 -5.96 0.37
CA TYR A 114 3.91 -5.80 -0.63
C TYR A 114 3.35 -5.00 -1.80
N TRP A 115 4.29 -4.41 -2.52
CA TRP A 115 4.13 -3.92 -3.87
C TRP A 115 4.95 -4.77 -4.82
N ARG A 116 4.37 -5.06 -5.98
CA ARG A 116 4.99 -5.82 -7.04
C ARG A 116 4.88 -5.03 -8.34
N TYR A 117 6.00 -4.90 -9.02
CA TYR A 117 6.14 -4.19 -10.29
C TYR A 117 6.59 -5.19 -11.34
N ILE A 118 5.71 -5.51 -12.29
CA ILE A 118 6.00 -6.48 -13.34
C ILE A 118 6.03 -5.75 -14.68
N PRO A 119 7.19 -5.64 -15.34
CA PRO A 119 7.28 -5.12 -16.69
C PRO A 119 6.41 -5.93 -17.66
N THR A 120 5.72 -5.25 -18.56
CA THR A 120 4.87 -5.83 -19.60
C THR A 120 5.10 -5.07 -20.91
N ALA A 121 4.57 -5.57 -22.03
CA ALA A 121 4.64 -4.86 -23.31
C ALA A 121 3.92 -3.50 -23.29
N GLU A 122 2.97 -3.30 -22.38
CA GLU A 122 2.10 -2.11 -22.31
C GLU A 122 2.56 -1.09 -21.27
N GLY A 123 3.59 -1.41 -20.47
CA GLY A 123 4.03 -0.64 -19.31
C GLY A 123 4.27 -1.54 -18.10
N VAL A 124 3.98 -1.03 -16.91
CA VAL A 124 4.21 -1.74 -15.64
C VAL A 124 2.89 -2.18 -15.03
N ARG A 125 2.77 -3.49 -14.76
CA ARG A 125 1.69 -4.03 -13.95
C ARG A 125 2.03 -3.82 -12.48
N PHE A 126 1.37 -2.85 -11.85
CA PHE A 126 1.57 -2.47 -10.46
C PHE A 126 0.51 -3.13 -9.57
N ILE A 127 0.98 -3.93 -8.62
CA ILE A 127 0.14 -4.78 -7.78
C ILE A 127 0.45 -4.49 -6.32
N THR A 128 -0.59 -4.45 -5.49
CA THR A 128 -0.43 -4.57 -4.03
C THR A 128 -1.29 -5.70 -3.49
N GLY A 129 -0.72 -6.43 -2.53
CA GLY A 129 -1.43 -7.31 -1.64
C GLY A 129 -1.06 -6.99 -0.20
N TYR A 130 -2.05 -6.79 0.66
CA TYR A 130 -1.77 -6.53 2.08
C TYR A 130 -2.93 -6.95 2.98
N ASP A 131 -2.63 -7.13 4.26
CA ASP A 131 -3.61 -7.37 5.30
C ASP A 131 -3.23 -6.62 6.57
N TYR A 132 -4.20 -6.45 7.46
CA TYR A 132 -4.04 -5.74 8.73
C TYR A 132 -5.00 -6.28 9.78
N GLU A 133 -4.63 -6.10 11.04
CA GLU A 133 -5.50 -6.30 12.19
C GLU A 133 -6.53 -5.14 12.30
N PRO A 134 -7.84 -5.42 12.35
CA PRO A 134 -8.85 -4.35 12.41
C PRO A 134 -8.85 -3.62 13.75
N GLY A 135 -8.49 -2.33 13.74
CA GLY A 135 -8.37 -1.51 14.95
C GLY A 135 -9.69 -1.23 15.68
N PHE A 136 -10.81 -1.26 14.97
CA PHE A 136 -12.16 -1.09 15.54
C PHE A 136 -12.93 -2.41 15.66
N GLY A 137 -12.22 -3.54 15.54
CA GLY A 137 -12.80 -4.87 15.57
C GLY A 137 -13.44 -5.32 14.25
N ARG A 138 -13.76 -6.62 14.19
CA ARG A 138 -14.14 -7.32 12.95
C ARG A 138 -15.46 -6.87 12.33
N LEU A 139 -16.41 -6.39 13.14
CA LEU A 139 -17.72 -5.96 12.64
C LEU A 139 -17.60 -4.65 11.86
N ALA A 140 -16.87 -3.66 12.40
CA ALA A 140 -16.57 -2.42 11.70
C ALA A 140 -15.73 -2.69 10.42
N ASP A 141 -14.84 -3.69 10.48
CA ASP A 141 -14.01 -4.09 9.33
C ASP A 141 -14.82 -4.49 8.09
N LEU A 142 -16.06 -4.97 8.26
CA LEU A 142 -16.93 -5.31 7.13
C LEU A 142 -17.24 -4.13 6.21
N VAL A 143 -17.20 -2.90 6.74
CA VAL A 143 -17.42 -1.66 5.97
C VAL A 143 -16.09 -0.95 5.69
N ILE A 144 -15.17 -0.96 6.66
CA ILE A 144 -13.85 -0.33 6.54
C ILE A 144 -13.02 -1.00 5.45
N ARG A 145 -12.94 -2.33 5.41
CA ARG A 145 -12.08 -3.04 4.48
C ARG A 145 -12.48 -2.82 3.01
N PRO A 146 -13.77 -2.87 2.61
CA PRO A 146 -14.18 -2.43 1.28
C PRO A 146 -13.84 -0.97 0.97
N PHE A 147 -14.02 -0.06 1.93
CA PHE A 147 -13.68 1.35 1.76
C PHE A 147 -12.18 1.57 1.56
N VAL A 148 -11.35 0.93 2.37
CA VAL A 148 -9.89 0.95 2.25
C VAL A 148 -9.45 0.41 0.89
N ARG A 149 -10.05 -0.70 0.43
CA ARG A 149 -9.80 -1.25 -0.91
C ARG A 149 -10.11 -0.24 -2.02
N TRP A 150 -11.26 0.44 -1.90
CA TRP A 150 -11.67 1.46 -2.84
C TRP A 150 -10.71 2.65 -2.84
N MET A 151 -10.28 3.12 -1.65
CA MET A 151 -9.29 4.20 -1.52
C MET A 151 -7.97 3.82 -2.20
N THR A 152 -7.46 2.62 -1.95
CA THR A 152 -6.23 2.11 -2.59
C THR A 152 -6.37 2.06 -4.11
N ALA A 153 -7.48 1.51 -4.62
CA ALA A 153 -7.74 1.44 -6.07
C ALA A 153 -7.89 2.84 -6.70
N TRP A 154 -8.51 3.79 -6.01
CA TRP A 154 -8.61 5.16 -6.49
C TRP A 154 -7.23 5.83 -6.53
N SER A 155 -6.41 5.63 -5.50
CA SER A 155 -5.03 6.12 -5.43
C SER A 155 -4.14 5.53 -6.52
N PHE A 156 -4.29 4.25 -6.83
CA PHE A 156 -3.56 3.59 -7.92
C PHE A 156 -3.89 4.22 -9.29
N ASP A 157 -5.16 4.53 -9.55
CA ASP A 157 -5.53 5.22 -10.80
C ASP A 157 -5.06 6.69 -10.81
N ARG A 158 -4.97 7.34 -9.64
CA ARG A 158 -4.41 8.71 -9.52
C ARG A 158 -2.91 8.72 -9.80
N LEU A 159 -2.17 7.74 -9.25
CA LEU A 159 -0.77 7.48 -9.59
C LEU A 159 -0.62 7.21 -11.09
N ARG A 160 -1.47 6.35 -11.67
CA ARG A 160 -1.44 6.04 -13.11
C ARG A 160 -1.57 7.31 -13.95
N ILE A 161 -2.55 8.17 -13.64
CA ILE A 161 -2.74 9.43 -14.36
C ILE A 161 -1.48 10.29 -14.28
N TRP A 162 -0.87 10.40 -13.09
CA TRP A 162 0.34 11.18 -12.92
C TRP A 162 1.51 10.61 -13.73
N ALA A 163 1.77 9.31 -13.61
CA ALA A 163 2.85 8.64 -14.32
C ALA A 163 2.67 8.67 -15.85
N GLU A 164 1.44 8.50 -16.35
CA GLU A 164 1.19 8.41 -17.80
C GLU A 164 1.09 9.78 -18.50
N THR A 165 0.69 10.83 -17.79
CA THR A 165 0.37 12.12 -18.43
C THR A 165 1.07 13.33 -17.80
N GLY A 166 1.86 13.14 -16.74
CA GLY A 166 2.48 14.22 -15.98
C GLY A 166 1.49 15.11 -15.22
N VAL A 167 0.19 14.77 -15.20
CA VAL A 167 -0.81 15.56 -14.50
C VAL A 167 -0.69 15.29 -13.00
N GLU A 168 -0.26 16.30 -12.27
CA GLU A 168 0.02 16.17 -10.84
C GLU A 168 -1.21 15.72 -10.04
N PRO A 169 -1.02 14.94 -8.96
CA PRO A 169 -2.11 14.40 -8.17
C PRO A 169 -3.04 15.48 -7.61
N GLU A 170 -2.52 16.66 -7.27
CA GLU A 170 -3.25 17.78 -6.66
C GLU A 170 -4.37 18.32 -7.56
N ARG A 171 -4.29 18.09 -8.88
CA ARG A 171 -5.40 18.39 -9.81
C ARG A 171 -6.63 17.51 -9.54
N TRP A 172 -6.43 16.38 -8.87
CA TRP A 172 -7.46 15.42 -8.50
C TRP A 172 -7.55 15.28 -6.98
N PRO A 173 -8.07 16.29 -6.26
CA PRO A 173 -8.34 16.15 -4.84
C PRO A 173 -9.39 15.06 -4.59
N VAL A 174 -9.57 14.63 -3.34
CA VAL A 174 -10.61 13.63 -2.97
C VAL A 174 -12.01 14.06 -3.45
N ALA A 175 -12.31 15.37 -3.43
CA ALA A 175 -13.55 15.93 -3.95
C ALA A 175 -13.78 15.64 -5.46
N SER A 176 -12.75 15.27 -6.22
CA SER A 176 -12.92 14.90 -7.64
C SER A 176 -13.77 13.65 -7.85
N VAL A 177 -13.99 12.83 -6.81
CA VAL A 177 -14.84 11.63 -6.87
C VAL A 177 -16.28 11.96 -7.32
N ILE A 178 -16.80 13.13 -6.92
CA ILE A 178 -18.14 13.60 -7.30
C ILE A 178 -18.19 14.28 -8.67
N MET A 179 -17.04 14.54 -9.30
CA MET A 179 -16.95 15.18 -10.63
C MET A 179 -17.23 14.17 -11.75
N PHE A 180 -18.40 13.50 -11.73
CA PHE A 180 -18.70 12.39 -12.64
C PHE A 180 -18.65 12.76 -14.14
N TRP A 181 -18.81 14.04 -14.48
CA TRP A 181 -18.66 14.58 -15.83
C TRP A 181 -17.20 14.63 -16.33
N ARG A 182 -16.21 14.62 -15.42
CA ARG A 182 -14.78 14.55 -15.79
C ARG A 182 -14.43 13.11 -16.15
N GLY A 183 -14.12 12.88 -17.42
CA GLY A 183 -13.71 11.57 -17.95
C GLY A 183 -12.33 11.12 -17.46
N ASP A 184 -11.46 12.11 -17.27
CA ASP A 184 -10.04 12.02 -16.95
C ASP A 184 -9.74 11.90 -15.45
N ARG A 185 -10.74 12.04 -14.58
CA ARG A 185 -10.56 11.88 -13.13
C ARG A 185 -10.15 10.45 -12.74
N PRO A 186 -9.54 10.25 -11.55
CA PRO A 186 -9.27 8.93 -11.02
C PRO A 186 -10.56 8.16 -10.68
N ARG A 187 -10.54 6.85 -10.95
CA ARG A 187 -11.67 5.93 -10.78
C ARG A 187 -11.18 4.56 -10.30
N ALA A 188 -11.57 4.17 -9.08
CA ALA A 188 -11.25 2.86 -8.51
C ALA A 188 -11.60 1.68 -9.44
N ARG A 189 -12.68 1.79 -10.23
CA ARG A 189 -13.11 0.75 -11.18
C ARG A 189 -12.13 0.47 -12.33
N ARG A 190 -11.10 1.31 -12.54
CA ARG A 190 -10.02 1.04 -13.50
C ARG A 190 -8.99 0.06 -12.94
N CYS A 191 -8.98 -0.16 -11.64
CA CYS A 191 -8.18 -1.20 -11.02
C CYS A 191 -8.94 -2.52 -10.96
N ARG A 192 -8.20 -3.63 -11.06
CA ARG A 192 -8.68 -4.94 -10.68
C ARG A 192 -8.52 -5.11 -9.18
N THR A 193 -9.59 -5.49 -8.49
CA THR A 193 -9.57 -5.73 -7.04
C THR A 193 -9.92 -7.17 -6.64
N ALA A 194 -10.25 -8.00 -7.62
CA ALA A 194 -10.43 -9.43 -7.43
C ALA A 194 -9.05 -10.12 -7.49
N PRO A 195 -8.61 -10.77 -6.40
CA PRO A 195 -7.31 -11.43 -6.38
C PRO A 195 -7.25 -12.60 -7.37
N PRO A 196 -6.05 -13.02 -7.79
CA PRO A 196 -5.87 -14.29 -8.50
C PRO A 196 -6.27 -15.49 -7.62
N PRO A 197 -6.37 -16.71 -8.18
CA PRO A 197 -6.78 -17.91 -7.43
C PRO A 197 -5.93 -18.21 -6.19
N ARG A 198 -4.65 -17.80 -6.20
CA ARG A 198 -3.70 -17.93 -5.07
C ARG A 198 -3.91 -16.86 -3.97
N GLY A 199 -4.89 -15.97 -4.11
CA GLY A 199 -5.25 -14.95 -3.12
C GLY A 199 -4.49 -13.63 -3.26
N ALA A 200 -4.72 -12.71 -2.31
CA ALA A 200 -4.13 -11.37 -2.32
C ALA A 200 -2.59 -11.37 -2.20
N PHE A 201 -2.02 -12.41 -1.58
CA PHE A 201 -0.59 -12.59 -1.41
C PHE A 201 0.06 -13.43 -2.52
N ALA A 202 -0.58 -13.58 -3.69
CA ALA A 202 -0.07 -14.41 -4.78
C ALA A 202 1.30 -13.98 -5.35
N PHE A 203 1.70 -12.73 -5.15
CA PHE A 203 2.98 -12.18 -5.63
C PHE A 203 3.84 -11.66 -4.46
N VAL A 204 3.64 -12.21 -3.27
CA VAL A 204 4.40 -11.83 -2.08
C VAL A 204 5.89 -12.18 -2.28
N PRO A 205 6.83 -11.27 -1.99
CA PRO A 205 8.25 -11.58 -2.00
C PRO A 205 8.65 -12.33 -0.72
N ASP A 206 9.70 -13.14 -0.80
CA ASP A 206 10.25 -13.84 0.37
C ASP A 206 10.73 -12.86 1.44
N SER A 207 11.18 -11.67 1.03
CA SER A 207 11.60 -10.57 1.90
C SER A 207 10.52 -10.10 2.88
N LEU A 208 9.22 -10.23 2.54
CA LEU A 208 8.14 -9.84 3.47
C LEU A 208 8.12 -10.70 4.73
N ALA A 209 8.50 -11.98 4.63
CA ALA A 209 8.58 -12.87 5.79
C ALA A 209 9.75 -12.52 6.71
N ALA A 210 10.82 -11.92 6.15
CA ALA A 210 12.02 -11.52 6.87
C ALA A 210 11.89 -10.16 7.57
N LEU A 211 10.89 -9.34 7.21
CA LEU A 211 10.67 -8.06 7.87
C LEU A 211 10.24 -8.24 9.33
N GLU A 212 11.06 -7.68 10.23
CA GLU A 212 10.75 -7.55 11.65
C GLU A 212 9.54 -6.62 11.87
N GLN A 213 8.89 -6.77 13.03
CA GLN A 213 7.87 -5.80 13.42
C GLN A 213 8.54 -4.44 13.73
N PRO A 214 7.91 -3.33 13.31
CA PRO A 214 8.43 -1.99 13.52
C PRO A 214 8.46 -1.59 15.01
#